data_AF-T0YVM5-F1
#
_entry.id   AF-T0YVM5-F1
#
_cell.length_a   1.000
_cell.length_b   1.000
_cell.length_c   1.000
_cell.angle_alpha   90.00
_cell.angle_beta   90.00
_cell.angle_gamma   90.00
#
_symmetry.space_group_name_H-M   'P 1'
#
loop_
_entity.id
_entity.type
_entity.pdbx_description
1 polymer ?
#
loop_
_entity_poly.entity_id
_entity_poly.type
_entity_poly.pdbx_seq_one_letter_code
_entity_poly.pdbx_strand_id
1 'polypeptide(L)'
;MVDWEFIGKASQFIAEEMGISLKRSAVSPNIRERMDHSCAILDRSGRIVAQAEHIPVHLGSFKIGAMNLIEWMHSQDIGNDEGGMVMTNDPYITGTHLNDVMLIAPVFHNRTILGYVVNKAHIVDVGGPVFGSLNPNARNLFQEG
;
A
#
# COMPACT_ATOMS: atom_id res chain seq x y z
N MET A 1 -8.01 -26.56 14.91
CA MET A 1 -7.83 -25.30 15.68
C MET A 1 -6.41 -24.77 15.56
N VAL A 2 -5.39 -25.61 15.70
CA VAL A 2 -3.95 -25.23 15.55
C VAL A 2 -3.61 -24.66 14.17
N ASP A 3 -4.24 -25.16 13.10
CA ASP A 3 -3.89 -24.75 11.72
C ASP A 3 -4.22 -23.28 11.41
N TRP A 4 -5.33 -22.76 11.95
CA TRP A 4 -5.72 -21.35 11.75
C TRP A 4 -4.77 -20.40 12.47
N GLU A 5 -4.38 -20.74 13.70
CA GLU A 5 -3.42 -19.93 14.46
C GLU A 5 -2.07 -19.87 13.75
N PHE A 6 -1.61 -20.99 13.20
CA PHE A 6 -0.37 -21.03 12.43
C PHE A 6 -0.43 -20.12 11.20
N ILE A 7 -1.50 -20.23 10.39
CA ILE A 7 -1.68 -19.39 9.21
C ILE A 7 -1.74 -17.91 9.60
N GLY A 8 -2.55 -17.56 10.61
CA GLY A 8 -2.69 -16.18 11.07
C GLY A 8 -1.36 -15.58 11.54
N LYS A 9 -0.58 -16.33 12.34
CA LYS A 9 0.74 -15.89 12.82
C LYS A 9 1.76 -15.80 11.69
N ALA A 10 1.77 -16.74 10.76
CA ALA A 10 2.65 -16.70 9.61
C ALA A 10 2.33 -15.49 8.71
N SER A 11 1.05 -15.22 8.43
CA SER A 11 0.64 -14.04 7.65
C SER A 11 1.03 -12.73 8.34
N GLN A 12 0.88 -12.64 9.66
CA GLN A 12 1.30 -11.47 10.43
C GLN A 12 2.81 -11.26 10.38
N PHE A 13 3.58 -12.34 10.56
CA PHE A 13 5.04 -12.29 10.43
C PHE A 13 5.49 -11.86 9.03
N ILE A 14 4.85 -12.38 7.97
CA ILE A 14 5.15 -11.97 6.58
C ILE A 14 4.88 -10.47 6.39
N ALA A 15 3.74 -9.95 6.86
CA ALA A 15 3.43 -8.53 6.76
C ALA A 15 4.46 -7.66 7.52
N GLU A 16 4.92 -8.10 8.69
CA GLU A 16 5.96 -7.43 9.47
C GLU A 16 7.31 -7.42 8.73
N GLU A 17 7.74 -8.55 8.18
CA GLU A 17 8.97 -8.65 7.39
C GLU A 17 8.94 -7.81 6.11
N MET A 18 7.77 -7.68 5.47
CA MET A 18 7.57 -6.72 4.37
C MET A 18 7.86 -5.28 4.84
N GLY A 19 7.29 -4.88 5.98
CA GLY A 19 7.52 -3.55 6.57
C GLY A 19 8.97 -3.30 6.95
N ILE A 20 9.64 -4.29 7.53
CA ILE A 20 11.06 -4.24 7.88
C ILE A 20 11.92 -4.10 6.63
N SER A 21 11.63 -4.87 5.59
CA SER A 21 12.36 -4.84 4.32
C SER A 21 12.24 -3.49 3.63
N LEU A 22 11.03 -2.92 3.59
CA LEU A 22 10.79 -1.57 3.07
C LEU A 22 11.54 -0.50 3.87
N LYS A 23 11.47 -0.56 5.21
CA LYS A 23 12.20 0.35 6.10
C LYS A 23 13.71 0.32 5.86
N ARG A 24 14.30 -0.89 5.76
CA ARG A 24 15.76 -1.06 5.63
C ARG A 24 16.31 -0.67 4.26
N SER A 25 15.48 -0.76 3.22
CA SER A 25 15.84 -0.37 1.85
C SER A 25 15.60 1.13 1.57
N ALA A 26 14.79 1.80 2.39
CA ALA A 26 14.44 3.19 2.19
C ALA A 26 15.61 4.14 2.48
N VAL A 27 15.81 5.10 1.57
CA VAL A 27 16.68 6.27 1.79
C VAL A 27 15.91 7.39 2.49
N SER A 28 14.58 7.45 2.31
CA SER A 28 13.70 8.47 2.89
C SER A 28 13.66 8.36 4.42
N PRO A 29 13.93 9.44 5.17
CA PRO A 29 13.82 9.43 6.62
C PRO A 29 12.36 9.26 7.10
N ASN A 30 11.37 9.62 6.29
CA ASN A 30 9.96 9.38 6.61
C ASN A 30 9.67 7.88 6.72
N ILE A 31 10.22 7.07 5.80
CA ILE A 31 10.04 5.62 5.84
C ILE A 31 11.02 5.00 6.84
N ARG A 32 12.31 5.36 6.78
CA ARG A 32 13.36 4.70 7.56
C ARG A 32 13.26 5.00 9.06
N GLU A 33 12.98 6.24 9.44
CA GLU A 33 13.01 6.65 10.85
C GLU A 33 11.61 6.91 11.42
N ARG A 34 10.73 7.55 10.65
CA ARG A 34 9.36 7.83 11.12
C ARG A 34 8.42 6.65 10.91
N MET A 35 8.83 5.65 10.11
CA MET A 35 8.03 4.47 9.76
C MET A 35 6.67 4.84 9.18
N ASP A 36 6.68 5.87 8.32
CA ASP A 36 5.51 6.39 7.62
C ASP A 36 5.16 5.50 6.41
N HIS A 37 4.87 4.23 6.71
CA HIS A 37 4.49 3.20 5.76
C HIS A 37 3.63 2.13 6.42
N SER A 38 2.92 1.35 5.62
CA SER A 38 2.24 0.15 6.08
C SER A 38 2.23 -0.91 4.98
N CYS A 39 2.20 -2.16 5.41
CA CYS A 39 2.23 -3.33 4.55
C CYS A 39 1.06 -4.24 4.91
N ALA A 40 0.41 -4.85 3.92
CA ALA A 40 -0.65 -5.81 4.19
C ALA A 40 -0.67 -6.96 3.18
N ILE A 41 -1.23 -8.07 3.66
CA ILE A 41 -1.65 -9.21 2.86
C ILE A 41 -3.17 -9.14 2.77
N LEU A 42 -3.69 -9.25 1.55
CA LEU A 42 -5.11 -9.21 1.24
C LEU A 42 -5.54 -10.53 0.64
N ASP A 43 -6.79 -10.90 0.88
CA ASP A 43 -7.42 -11.97 0.11
C ASP A 43 -7.81 -11.51 -1.31
N ARG A 44 -8.35 -12.43 -2.12
CA ARG A 44 -8.80 -12.14 -3.50
C ARG A 44 -9.84 -11.01 -3.58
N SER A 45 -10.58 -10.76 -2.51
CA SER A 45 -11.60 -9.70 -2.44
C SER A 45 -11.05 -8.38 -1.88
N GLY A 46 -9.74 -8.28 -1.64
CA GLY A 46 -9.10 -7.09 -1.07
C GLY A 46 -9.30 -6.92 0.43
N ARG A 47 -9.81 -7.94 1.14
CA ARG A 47 -9.95 -7.88 2.61
C ARG A 47 -8.60 -8.16 3.26
N ILE A 48 -8.27 -7.38 4.29
CA ILE A 48 -7.02 -7.52 5.03
C ILE A 48 -7.01 -8.85 5.78
N VAL A 49 -6.01 -9.67 5.49
CA VAL A 49 -5.69 -10.92 6.19
C VAL A 49 -4.70 -10.64 7.31
N ALA A 50 -3.68 -9.83 7.03
CA ALA A 50 -2.68 -9.39 7.99
C ALA A 50 -2.12 -8.02 7.59
N GLN A 51 -1.75 -7.20 8.57
CA GLN A 51 -1.21 -5.87 8.33
C GLN A 51 -0.09 -5.57 9.34
N ALA A 52 1.02 -5.04 8.83
CA ALA A 52 2.05 -4.39 9.64
C ALA A 52 1.71 -2.90 9.69
N GLU A 53 1.07 -2.50 10.78
CA GLU A 53 0.67 -1.13 11.04
C GLU A 53 1.78 -0.37 11.74
N HIS A 54 2.24 0.71 11.12
CA HIS A 54 3.21 1.61 11.73
C HIS A 54 2.64 3.01 12.00
N ILE A 55 1.51 3.38 11.36
CA ILE A 55 0.85 4.69 11.56
C ILE A 55 -0.69 4.58 11.63
N PRO A 56 -1.35 5.28 12.58
CA PRO A 56 -2.81 5.19 12.76
C PRO A 56 -3.66 5.66 11.56
N VAL A 57 -3.17 6.59 10.73
CA VAL A 57 -3.92 7.12 9.58
C VAL A 57 -4.19 6.07 8.49
N HIS A 58 -3.36 5.02 8.43
CA HIS A 58 -3.54 3.94 7.48
C HIS A 58 -4.68 2.97 7.86
N LEU A 59 -5.14 2.94 9.11
CA LEU A 59 -6.19 2.02 9.57
C LEU A 59 -7.48 2.07 8.74
N GLY A 60 -7.90 3.27 8.35
CA GLY A 60 -9.12 3.47 7.55
C GLY A 60 -8.84 3.50 6.04
N SER A 61 -7.95 4.41 5.63
CA SER A 61 -7.70 4.70 4.22
C SER A 61 -7.07 3.53 3.45
N PHE A 62 -6.24 2.73 4.11
CA PHE A 62 -5.46 1.68 3.45
C PHE A 62 -6.36 0.57 2.88
N LYS A 63 -7.29 0.07 3.69
CA LYS A 63 -8.22 -0.98 3.27
C LYS A 63 -9.04 -0.54 2.07
N ILE A 64 -9.64 0.65 2.16
CA ILE A 64 -10.49 1.19 1.10
C ILE A 64 -9.67 1.43 -0.17
N GLY A 65 -8.47 2.02 -0.04
CA GLY A 65 -7.64 2.29 -1.20
C GLY A 65 -7.11 1.04 -1.89
N ALA A 66 -6.77 0.00 -1.12
CA ALA A 66 -6.38 -1.28 -1.70
C ALA A 66 -7.54 -1.96 -2.45
N MET A 67 -8.76 -1.92 -1.90
CA MET A 67 -9.95 -2.44 -2.58
C MET A 67 -10.25 -1.66 -3.86
N ASN A 68 -10.23 -0.32 -3.81
CA ASN A 68 -10.42 0.55 -4.97
C ASN A 68 -9.36 0.28 -6.05
N LEU A 69 -8.11 0.09 -5.66
CA LEU A 69 -7.02 -0.19 -6.59
C LEU A 69 -7.21 -1.55 -7.27
N ILE A 70 -7.59 -2.59 -6.53
CA ILE A 70 -7.89 -3.92 -7.11
C ILE A 70 -9.04 -3.82 -8.12
N GLU A 71 -10.13 -3.13 -7.77
CA GLU A 71 -11.26 -2.92 -8.67
C GLU A 71 -10.84 -2.17 -9.93
N TRP A 72 -10.06 -1.10 -9.78
CA TRP A 72 -9.53 -0.35 -10.90
C TRP A 72 -8.62 -1.20 -11.79
N MET A 73 -7.69 -1.98 -11.21
CA MET A 73 -6.83 -2.91 -11.94
C MET A 73 -7.61 -3.94 -12.75
N HIS A 74 -8.70 -4.48 -12.20
CA HIS A 74 -9.58 -5.40 -12.92
C HIS A 74 -10.32 -4.70 -14.06
N SER A 75 -10.80 -3.48 -13.83
CA SER A 75 -11.51 -2.69 -14.85
C SER A 75 -10.63 -2.30 -16.04
N GLN A 76 -9.32 -2.09 -15.79
CA GLN A 76 -8.34 -1.70 -16.81
C GLN A 76 -7.59 -2.89 -17.42
N ASP A 77 -7.78 -4.10 -16.88
CA ASP A 77 -7.01 -5.31 -17.23
C ASP A 77 -5.49 -5.10 -17.13
N ILE A 78 -5.01 -4.54 -16.00
CA ILE A 78 -3.58 -4.30 -15.78
C ILE A 78 -3.09 -4.91 -14.46
N GLY A 79 -1.85 -5.41 -14.49
CA GLY A 79 -1.17 -5.95 -13.30
C GLY A 79 -1.87 -7.14 -12.65
N ASN A 80 -2.73 -7.82 -13.40
CA ASN A 80 -3.42 -9.04 -12.99
C ASN A 80 -2.64 -10.31 -13.39
N ASP A 81 -1.47 -10.15 -13.98
CA ASP A 81 -0.54 -11.19 -14.41
C ASP A 81 0.47 -11.56 -13.32
N GLU A 82 1.02 -12.78 -13.40
CA GLU A 82 2.01 -13.26 -12.43
C GLU A 82 3.31 -12.45 -12.54
N GLY A 83 3.66 -11.74 -11.46
CA GLY A 83 4.79 -10.80 -11.45
C GLY A 83 4.42 -9.37 -11.85
N GLY A 84 3.18 -9.11 -12.28
CA GLY A 84 2.67 -7.77 -12.51
C GLY A 84 2.63 -6.98 -11.20
N MET A 85 2.94 -5.68 -11.25
CA MET A 85 2.81 -4.78 -10.10
C MET A 85 2.21 -3.46 -10.56
N VAL A 86 1.35 -2.87 -9.73
CA VAL A 86 0.73 -1.58 -10.02
C VAL A 86 1.04 -0.61 -8.90
N MET A 87 1.51 0.57 -9.28
CA MET A 87 1.78 1.67 -8.38
C MET A 87 0.87 2.84 -8.71
N THR A 88 0.29 3.46 -7.70
CA THR A 88 -0.51 4.67 -7.86
C THR A 88 -0.35 5.58 -6.65
N ASN A 89 -0.54 6.87 -6.89
CA ASN A 89 -0.65 7.87 -5.86
C ASN A 89 -1.95 8.69 -6.00
N ASP A 90 -2.88 8.23 -6.84
CA ASP A 90 -4.17 8.90 -7.02
C ASP A 90 -4.93 8.93 -5.68
N PRO A 91 -5.15 10.11 -5.08
CA PRO A 91 -5.75 10.22 -3.76
C PRO A 91 -7.23 9.81 -3.76
N TYR A 92 -7.90 9.76 -4.91
CA TYR A 92 -9.25 9.21 -5.03
C TYR A 92 -9.26 7.68 -4.95
N ILE A 93 -8.13 7.03 -5.26
CA ILE A 93 -7.92 5.59 -5.09
C ILE A 93 -7.27 5.32 -3.74
N THR A 94 -6.03 5.77 -3.52
CA THR A 94 -5.19 5.41 -2.36
C THR A 94 -5.65 6.05 -1.05
N GLY A 95 -6.48 7.09 -1.15
CA GLY A 95 -6.90 7.92 -0.01
C GLY A 95 -5.82 8.89 0.46
N THR A 96 -6.14 9.63 1.53
CA THR A 96 -5.28 10.59 2.23
C THR A 96 -4.76 11.75 1.36
N HIS A 97 -3.63 11.58 0.66
CA HIS A 97 -3.04 12.59 -0.22
C HIS A 97 -1.99 11.99 -1.18
N LEU A 98 -1.55 12.77 -2.17
CA LEU A 98 -0.65 12.34 -3.25
C LEU A 98 0.69 11.74 -2.81
N ASN A 99 1.13 12.05 -1.59
CA ASN A 99 2.41 11.56 -1.07
C ASN A 99 2.32 10.12 -0.60
N ASP A 100 1.12 9.63 -0.27
CA ASP A 100 0.97 8.26 0.17
C ASP A 100 0.78 7.33 -1.03
N VAL A 101 1.91 6.86 -1.55
CA VAL A 101 1.97 6.02 -2.75
C VAL A 101 1.69 4.58 -2.38
N MET A 102 0.78 3.94 -3.12
CA MET A 102 0.41 2.54 -2.95
C MET A 102 1.00 1.69 -4.08
N LEU A 103 1.64 0.58 -3.72
CA LEU A 103 2.16 -0.44 -4.62
C LEU A 103 1.51 -1.77 -4.27
N ILE A 104 0.89 -2.42 -5.26
CA ILE A 104 0.22 -3.70 -5.09
C ILE A 104 0.74 -4.74 -6.08
N ALA A 105 0.78 -6.00 -5.64
CA ALA A 105 1.10 -7.14 -6.48
C ALA A 105 0.15 -8.32 -6.20
N PRO A 106 -0.35 -9.02 -7.23
CA PRO A 106 -1.09 -10.26 -7.07
C PRO A 106 -0.16 -11.40 -6.64
N VAL A 107 -0.65 -12.24 -5.72
CA VAL A 107 0.00 -13.48 -5.31
C VAL A 107 -0.68 -14.64 -6.00
N PHE A 108 0.08 -15.49 -6.69
CA PHE A 108 -0.46 -16.61 -7.46
C PHE A 108 -0.30 -17.95 -6.77
N HIS A 109 -1.30 -18.82 -6.95
CA HIS A 109 -1.21 -20.25 -6.68
C HIS A 109 -1.97 -21.01 -7.77
N ASN A 110 -1.31 -21.98 -8.42
CA ASN A 110 -1.86 -22.77 -9.53
C ASN A 110 -2.49 -21.91 -10.64
N ARG A 111 -1.79 -20.84 -11.08
CA ARG A 111 -2.26 -19.89 -12.11
C ARG A 111 -3.53 -19.12 -11.76
N THR A 112 -3.88 -19.05 -10.48
CA THR A 112 -4.99 -18.23 -9.98
C THR A 112 -4.49 -17.25 -8.93
N ILE A 113 -5.06 -16.05 -8.91
CA ILE A 113 -4.76 -15.06 -7.88
C ILE A 113 -5.29 -15.59 -6.54
N LEU A 114 -4.40 -15.89 -5.60
CA LEU A 114 -4.76 -16.28 -4.24
C LEU A 114 -5.20 -15.06 -3.42
N GLY A 115 -4.53 -13.93 -3.64
CA GLY A 115 -4.72 -12.68 -2.94
C GLY A 115 -3.73 -11.63 -3.43
N TYR A 116 -3.47 -10.62 -2.62
CA TYR A 116 -2.57 -9.51 -2.97
C TYR A 116 -1.64 -9.18 -1.82
N VAL A 117 -0.47 -8.64 -2.14
CA VAL A 117 0.39 -7.94 -1.18
C VAL A 117 0.43 -6.47 -1.56
N VAL A 118 0.36 -5.60 -0.57
CA VAL A 118 0.29 -4.15 -0.78
C VAL A 118 1.17 -3.41 0.20
N ASN A 119 1.84 -2.38 -0.29
CA ASN A 119 2.61 -1.41 0.48
C ASN A 119 2.02 -0.03 0.24
N LYS A 120 1.87 0.77 1.30
CA LYS A 120 1.59 2.21 1.22
C LYS A 120 2.69 2.94 1.96
N ALA A 121 3.35 3.90 1.32
CA ALA A 121 4.46 4.62 1.92
C ALA A 121 4.45 6.09 1.55
N HIS A 122 4.85 6.93 2.51
CA HIS A 122 4.86 8.36 2.33
C HIS A 122 6.14 8.84 1.61
N ILE A 123 5.95 9.37 0.41
CA ILE A 123 6.98 10.00 -0.41
C ILE A 123 6.95 11.51 -0.14
N VAL A 124 8.03 12.03 0.44
CA VAL A 124 8.07 13.39 1.01
C VAL A 124 7.77 14.51 0.01
N ASP A 125 8.04 14.29 -1.28
CA ASP A 125 7.85 15.28 -2.33
C ASP A 125 7.46 14.54 -3.60
N VAL A 126 6.39 15.00 -4.24
CA VAL A 126 5.81 14.39 -5.45
C VAL A 126 5.81 15.34 -6.66
N GLY A 127 6.50 16.48 -6.57
CA GLY A 127 6.71 17.40 -7.70
C GLY A 127 5.88 18.69 -7.67
N GLY A 128 5.22 18.97 -6.54
CA GLY A 128 4.35 20.14 -6.39
C GLY A 128 5.07 21.50 -6.45
N PRO A 129 4.31 22.61 -6.44
CA PRO A 129 4.85 23.96 -6.58
C PRO A 129 5.63 24.46 -5.34
N VAL A 130 5.60 23.72 -4.24
CA VAL A 130 6.40 23.97 -3.05
C VAL A 130 7.15 22.70 -2.68
N PHE A 131 8.37 22.87 -2.14
CA PHE A 131 9.18 21.74 -1.70
C PHE A 131 8.52 21.02 -0.52
N GLY A 132 8.53 19.70 -0.59
CA GLY A 132 8.03 18.84 0.47
C GLY A 132 6.58 18.39 0.30
N SER A 133 6.00 17.92 1.40
CA SER A 133 4.85 17.01 1.34
C SER A 133 3.53 17.74 1.06
N LEU A 134 3.33 18.91 1.66
CA LEU A 134 2.04 19.60 1.63
C LEU A 134 2.22 21.04 1.18
N ASN A 135 1.41 21.44 0.20
CA ASN A 135 1.25 22.83 -0.18
C ASN A 135 0.12 23.49 0.62
N PRO A 136 0.42 24.32 1.65
CA PRO A 136 -0.63 24.95 2.47
C PRO A 136 -1.48 25.96 1.70
N ASN A 137 -1.03 26.39 0.52
CA ASN A 137 -1.73 27.33 -0.34
C ASN A 137 -2.46 26.65 -1.50
N ALA A 138 -2.44 25.31 -1.58
CA ALA A 138 -3.16 24.58 -2.62
C ALA A 138 -4.67 24.84 -2.49
N ARG A 139 -5.31 25.13 -3.63
CA ARG A 139 -6.76 25.30 -3.75
C ARG A 139 -7.40 24.19 -4.58
N ASN A 140 -6.59 23.37 -5.22
CA ASN A 140 -7.00 22.24 -6.03
C ASN A 140 -5.83 21.26 -6.18
N LEU A 141 -6.16 20.04 -6.63
CA LEU A 141 -5.22 18.93 -6.74
C LEU A 141 -4.03 19.23 -7.68
N PHE A 142 -4.22 20.05 -8.72
CA PHE A 142 -3.14 20.43 -9.66
C PHE A 142 -2.03 21.27 -9.01
N GLN A 143 -2.17 21.61 -7.73
CA GLN A 143 -1.19 22.38 -6.94
C GLN A 143 -0.59 21.56 -5.80
N GLU A 144 -0.88 20.26 -5.70
CA GLU A 144 -0.44 19.39 -4.61
C GLU A 144 0.65 18.39 -5.02
N GLY A 145 0.99 18.33 -6.32
CA GLY A 145 2.01 17.45 -6.89
C GLY A 145 2.19 17.72 -8.37
#